data_AF-A0A5Q3HID4-F1
#
_entry.id   AF-A0A5Q3HID4-F1
#
_cell.length_a   1.000
_cell.length_b   1.000
_cell.length_c   1.000
_cell.angle_alpha   90.00
_cell.angle_beta   90.00
_cell.angle_gamma   90.00
#
_symmetry.space_group_name_H-M   'P 1'
#
loop_
_entity.id
_entity.type
_entity.pdbx_description
1 polymer ?
#
loop_
_entity_poly.entity_id
_entity_poly.type
_entity_poly.pdbx_seq_one_letter_code
_entity_poly.pdbx_strand_id
1 'polypeptide(L)'
;MAKSLSSLWLKSMRRVSKAQQAQGMRLFESMLPKVALAKKPRRPTLKTLKLLAATPGTPANTAQKTRRPTAAQARAAAGLPGTWRKAWFTLPGDGPLSDTRRMLYWLYLPAGVPDPITTAATPAAPRPLVVMLHGCEQSAADFAAGSRMNQLAERKGFAVLYPQQSSTADAHRCWHWYKRATQKGEGDIAVIAAMVAQVQQKHGLDTTRTYVAGLSAGAALAAIVALRHPGLFAAVGMHSAPVFGTTHSPFSAYRAMQHGSASSYGAAAREFTGAQAQFPGMPAILIHGDSDSVVRRVNADQLAEQFEIINGPVLAQSASREGPALRRYPERRGGRKPRHAYQTSTWYAGRKPQLVKCDVNALGHAWSGGDGSVKFSEPQGPDATLMMWTFFSYHRRIPALPQA
;
A
#
# COMPACT_ATOMS: atom_id res chain seq x y z
N MET A 1 53.33 -9.43 -15.20
CA MET A 1 52.87 -8.13 -14.69
C MET A 1 51.35 -8.05 -14.81
N ALA A 2 50.64 -8.55 -13.80
CA ALA A 2 49.18 -8.51 -13.72
C ALA A 2 48.77 -7.32 -12.86
N LYS A 3 48.37 -6.21 -13.49
CA LYS A 3 47.69 -5.10 -12.81
C LYS A 3 46.28 -4.96 -13.37
N SER A 4 45.33 -5.04 -12.44
CA SER A 4 44.04 -4.35 -12.47
C SER A 4 42.92 -4.88 -13.38
N LEU A 5 42.32 -6.02 -12.99
CA LEU A 5 40.92 -6.34 -13.30
C LEU A 5 39.96 -6.10 -12.12
N SER A 6 40.48 -5.86 -10.91
CA SER A 6 39.68 -5.58 -9.71
C SER A 6 39.17 -4.13 -9.61
N SER A 7 39.82 -3.16 -10.26
CA SER A 7 39.47 -1.74 -10.11
C SER A 7 38.33 -1.26 -11.02
N LEU A 8 37.97 -2.03 -12.05
CA LEU A 8 36.92 -1.70 -13.03
C LEU A 8 35.55 -2.32 -12.67
N TRP A 9 35.53 -3.43 -11.94
CA TRP A 9 34.31 -4.02 -11.41
C TRP A 9 33.77 -3.24 -10.19
N LEU A 10 34.67 -2.71 -9.34
CA LEU A 10 34.33 -1.91 -8.16
C LEU A 10 33.84 -0.47 -8.44
N LYS A 11 33.93 0.04 -9.67
CA LYS A 11 33.49 1.40 -10.02
C LYS A 11 32.02 1.51 -10.48
N SER A 12 31.32 0.39 -10.65
CA SER A 12 29.90 0.38 -11.04
C SER A 12 28.91 0.29 -9.87
N MET A 13 29.39 -0.04 -8.67
CA MET A 13 28.62 -0.06 -7.43
C MET A 13 29.12 1.00 -6.47
N ARG A 14 28.61 2.23 -6.59
CA ARG A 14 28.46 3.23 -5.52
C ARG A 14 28.16 4.57 -6.17
N ARG A 15 26.87 4.84 -6.33
CA ARG A 15 26.26 6.15 -6.15
C ARG A 15 24.78 5.88 -5.95
N VAL A 16 24.43 5.42 -4.75
CA VAL A 16 23.10 5.75 -4.24
C VAL A 16 23.05 7.27 -4.29
N SER A 17 22.07 7.84 -4.98
CA SER A 17 22.00 9.29 -5.06
C SER A 17 21.90 9.84 -3.63
N LYS A 18 22.60 10.94 -3.32
CA LYS A 18 22.48 11.60 -2.00
C LYS A 18 21.02 11.87 -1.64
N ALA A 19 20.15 12.08 -2.63
CA ALA A 19 18.71 12.24 -2.48
C ALA A 19 18.02 10.99 -1.91
N GLN A 20 18.36 9.79 -2.37
CA GLN A 20 17.77 8.54 -1.88
C GLN A 20 18.30 8.12 -0.49
N GLN A 21 19.58 8.40 -0.19
CA GLN A 21 20.11 8.21 1.18
C GLN A 21 19.46 9.18 2.17
N ALA A 22 19.29 10.45 1.78
CA ALA A 22 18.56 11.43 2.58
C ALA A 22 17.09 11.04 2.78
N GLN A 23 16.47 10.39 1.79
CA GLN A 23 15.10 9.89 1.86
C GLN A 23 14.96 8.71 2.84
N GLY A 24 15.89 7.74 2.82
CA GLY A 24 15.92 6.65 3.80
C GLY A 24 16.11 7.17 5.24
N MET A 25 16.95 8.18 5.42
CA MET A 25 17.15 8.83 6.72
C MET A 25 15.94 9.66 7.17
N ARG A 26 15.27 10.38 6.26
CA ARG A 26 14.01 11.08 6.57
C ARG A 26 12.88 10.12 6.94
N LEU A 27 12.83 8.96 6.27
CA LEU A 27 11.89 7.89 6.62
C LEU A 27 12.23 7.28 7.99
N PHE A 28 13.51 7.08 8.30
CA PHE A 28 13.93 6.71 9.66
C PHE A 28 13.50 7.74 10.71
N GLU A 29 13.79 9.02 10.46
CA GLU A 29 13.38 10.14 11.32
C GLU A 29 11.86 10.19 11.49
N SER A 30 11.09 9.92 10.43
CA SER A 30 9.63 9.86 10.48
C SER A 30 9.09 8.77 11.39
N MET A 31 9.84 7.69 11.58
CA MET A 31 9.42 6.58 12.44
C MET A 31 9.75 6.83 13.92
N LEU A 32 10.68 7.73 14.25
CA LEU A 32 11.07 7.98 15.65
C LEU A 32 9.96 8.70 16.43
N PRO A 33 9.61 8.27 17.67
CA PRO A 33 8.72 9.04 18.51
C PRO A 33 9.41 10.36 18.88
N LYS A 34 8.66 11.46 18.84
CA LYS A 34 9.15 12.72 19.41
C LYS A 34 9.25 12.53 20.92
N VAL A 35 10.46 12.60 21.47
CA VAL A 35 10.61 13.05 22.86
C VAL A 35 10.18 14.51 22.85
N ALA A 36 9.04 14.80 23.46
CA ALA A 36 8.66 16.17 23.73
C ALA A 36 9.68 16.74 24.72
N LEU A 37 10.73 17.40 24.20
CA LEU A 37 11.56 18.24 25.04
C LEU A 37 10.64 19.31 25.61
N ALA A 38 10.46 19.27 26.93
CA ALA A 38 9.71 20.26 27.69
C ALA A 38 10.18 21.65 27.25
N LYS A 39 9.26 22.45 26.70
CA LYS A 39 9.55 23.86 26.41
C LYS A 39 9.94 24.52 27.73
N LYS A 40 11.17 25.03 27.82
CA LYS A 40 11.60 25.89 28.93
C LYS A 40 10.53 26.98 29.17
N PRO A 41 10.15 27.26 30.42
CA PRO A 41 9.13 28.26 30.71
C PRO A 41 9.59 29.63 30.20
N ARG A 42 8.80 30.24 29.31
CA ARG A 42 8.98 31.63 28.90
C ARG A 42 8.49 32.52 30.04
N ARG A 43 9.37 33.37 30.57
CA ARG A 43 9.00 34.45 31.50
C ARG A 43 7.97 35.39 30.83
N PRO A 44 6.90 35.80 31.51
CA PRO A 44 5.92 36.70 30.94
C PRO A 44 6.52 38.12 30.89
N THR A 45 6.47 38.75 29.73
CA THR A 45 6.62 40.21 29.61
C THR A 45 5.24 40.82 29.60
N LEU A 46 4.96 41.63 30.63
CA LEU A 46 3.75 42.44 30.74
C LEU A 46 3.69 43.41 29.55
N LYS A 47 2.67 43.25 28.69
CA LYS A 47 2.22 44.32 27.81
C LYS A 47 0.78 44.66 28.17
N THR A 48 0.63 45.93 28.48
CA THR A 48 -0.53 46.68 28.96
C THR A 48 -1.79 46.38 28.15
N LEU A 49 -2.84 45.95 28.84
CA LEU A 49 -4.21 45.90 28.34
C LEU A 49 -4.71 47.33 28.09
N LYS A 50 -5.01 47.66 26.83
CA LYS A 50 -5.93 48.77 26.51
C LYS A 50 -7.28 48.15 26.12
N LEU A 51 -8.22 48.33 27.02
CA LEU A 51 -9.63 48.03 26.88
C LEU A 51 -10.23 49.05 25.90
N LEU A 52 -10.83 48.60 24.80
CA LEU A 52 -11.71 49.42 23.97
C LEU A 52 -13.01 48.66 23.74
N ALA A 53 -14.09 49.36 24.05
CA ALA A 53 -15.46 48.89 24.13
C ALA A 53 -16.04 48.45 22.78
N ALA A 54 -17.01 47.53 22.87
CA ALA A 54 -17.74 46.96 21.75
C ALA A 54 -18.76 47.93 21.15
N THR A 55 -18.96 47.83 19.83
CA THR A 55 -20.19 48.23 19.13
C THR A 55 -20.75 47.03 18.37
N PRO A 56 -22.08 46.81 18.37
CA PRO A 56 -22.69 45.63 17.75
C PRO A 56 -22.89 45.84 16.24
N GLY A 57 -22.34 44.95 15.43
CA GLY A 57 -22.50 44.92 13.98
C GLY A 57 -22.96 43.55 13.48
N THR A 58 -24.16 43.53 12.90
CA THR A 58 -24.83 42.63 11.94
C THR A 58 -24.24 41.23 11.68
N PRO A 59 -25.06 40.15 11.67
CA PRO A 59 -24.59 38.78 11.43
C PRO A 59 -24.06 38.60 10.00
N ALA A 60 -22.77 38.31 9.88
CA ALA A 60 -22.15 37.95 8.61
C ALA A 60 -22.56 36.52 8.22
N ASN A 61 -23.25 36.43 7.08
CA ASN A 61 -23.63 35.21 6.38
C ASN A 61 -22.38 34.35 6.07
N THR A 62 -22.17 33.27 6.82
CA THR A 62 -21.10 32.29 6.60
C THR A 62 -21.45 31.37 5.44
N ALA A 63 -21.39 31.91 4.23
CA ALA A 63 -21.29 31.09 3.03
C ALA A 63 -19.98 30.28 3.11
N GLN A 64 -20.11 28.96 3.30
CA GLN A 64 -19.02 27.99 3.30
C GLN A 64 -18.24 28.11 1.98
N LYS A 65 -17.10 28.81 2.00
CA LYS A 65 -16.15 28.83 0.87
C LYS A 65 -15.69 27.40 0.60
N THR A 66 -16.17 26.81 -0.49
CA THR A 66 -15.68 25.53 -1.00
C THR A 66 -14.21 25.68 -1.37
N ARG A 67 -13.32 25.01 -0.62
CA ARG A 67 -11.87 25.03 -0.88
C ARG A 67 -11.58 24.35 -2.22
N ARG A 68 -10.85 25.03 -3.11
CA ARG A 68 -10.35 24.44 -4.37
C ARG A 68 -9.55 23.16 -4.08
N PRO A 69 -9.69 22.10 -4.91
CA PRO A 69 -8.96 20.85 -4.74
C PRO A 69 -7.44 21.05 -4.88
N THR A 70 -6.65 20.21 -4.23
CA THR A 70 -5.18 20.21 -4.41
C THR A 70 -4.82 19.70 -5.80
N ALA A 71 -3.62 20.05 -6.31
CA ALA A 71 -3.16 19.59 -7.63
C ALA A 71 -3.18 18.05 -7.76
N ALA A 72 -2.84 17.33 -6.69
CA ALA A 72 -2.92 15.87 -6.65
C ALA A 72 -4.36 15.33 -6.72
N GLN A 73 -5.31 15.98 -6.03
CA GLN A 73 -6.73 15.61 -6.11
C GLN A 73 -7.30 15.88 -7.50
N ALA A 74 -6.92 17.00 -8.11
CA ALA A 74 -7.27 17.30 -9.49
C ALA A 74 -6.73 16.20 -10.42
N ARG A 75 -5.44 15.83 -10.32
CA ARG A 75 -4.83 14.77 -11.14
C ARG A 75 -5.43 13.39 -10.93
N ALA A 76 -5.75 13.02 -9.70
CA ALA A 76 -6.34 11.71 -9.37
C ALA A 76 -7.71 11.49 -10.04
N ALA A 77 -8.45 12.58 -10.33
CA ALA A 77 -9.76 12.56 -10.98
C ALA A 77 -9.76 13.14 -12.41
N ALA A 78 -8.64 13.73 -12.86
CA ALA A 78 -8.62 14.53 -14.08
C ALA A 78 -8.96 13.68 -15.31
N GLY A 79 -10.01 14.10 -16.03
CA GLY A 79 -10.43 13.50 -17.28
C GLY A 79 -11.05 12.11 -17.17
N LEU A 80 -11.33 11.63 -15.95
CA LEU A 80 -11.99 10.34 -15.76
C LEU A 80 -13.51 10.54 -15.54
N PRO A 81 -14.37 9.69 -16.14
CA PRO A 81 -15.82 9.85 -16.06
C PRO A 81 -16.41 9.42 -14.71
N GLY A 82 -15.69 8.62 -13.92
CA GLY A 82 -16.14 8.12 -12.63
C GLY A 82 -16.15 9.18 -11.52
N THR A 83 -16.64 8.76 -10.36
CA THR A 83 -16.78 9.66 -9.20
C THR A 83 -15.64 9.49 -8.22
N TRP A 84 -14.99 10.60 -7.87
CA TRP A 84 -13.96 10.68 -6.84
C TRP A 84 -14.53 11.31 -5.57
N ARG A 85 -14.84 10.48 -4.56
CA ARG A 85 -15.56 10.91 -3.36
C ARG A 85 -14.65 10.92 -2.15
N LYS A 86 -14.65 12.03 -1.41
CA LYS A 86 -13.97 12.15 -0.12
C LYS A 86 -14.97 11.92 1.01
N ALA A 87 -14.65 11.09 1.99
CA ALA A 87 -15.51 10.85 3.14
C ALA A 87 -14.69 10.46 4.38
N TRP A 88 -15.33 10.51 5.54
CA TRP A 88 -14.78 10.03 6.80
C TRP A 88 -15.46 8.71 7.17
N PHE A 89 -14.66 7.77 7.66
CA PHE A 89 -15.14 6.58 8.34
C PHE A 89 -14.87 6.72 9.83
N THR A 90 -15.81 6.27 10.64
CA THR A 90 -15.66 6.19 12.10
C THR A 90 -15.98 4.77 12.52
N LEU A 91 -15.04 4.12 13.21
CA LEU A 91 -15.23 2.79 13.75
C LEU A 91 -16.31 2.84 14.84
N PRO A 92 -17.38 2.01 14.76
CA PRO A 92 -18.41 1.94 15.80
C PRO A 92 -17.85 1.54 17.19
N GLY A 93 -18.50 1.96 18.27
CA GLY A 93 -18.12 1.62 19.65
C GLY A 93 -18.32 2.75 20.66
N ASP A 94 -18.33 2.41 21.95
CA ASP A 94 -18.49 3.37 23.04
C ASP A 94 -17.15 4.04 23.40
N GLY A 95 -17.18 5.33 23.71
CA GLY A 95 -16.00 6.12 24.09
C GLY A 95 -15.69 7.31 23.16
N PRO A 96 -14.76 8.19 23.55
CA PRO A 96 -14.48 9.43 22.83
C PRO A 96 -13.96 9.17 21.40
N LEU A 97 -14.33 10.06 20.48
CA LEU A 97 -13.80 10.08 19.11
C LEU A 97 -12.31 10.44 19.16
N SER A 98 -11.44 9.43 19.20
CA SER A 98 -10.00 9.60 19.01
C SER A 98 -9.63 9.53 17.53
N ASP A 99 -8.47 10.08 17.18
CA ASP A 99 -7.88 9.94 15.85
C ASP A 99 -7.64 8.47 15.45
N THR A 100 -7.58 7.56 16.42
CA THR A 100 -7.46 6.11 16.20
C THR A 100 -8.77 5.42 15.83
N ARG A 101 -9.92 6.12 15.95
CA ARG A 101 -11.25 5.58 15.59
C ARG A 101 -11.82 6.22 14.32
N ARG A 102 -11.19 7.26 13.80
CA ARG A 102 -11.70 8.01 12.64
C ARG A 102 -10.62 8.11 11.57
N MET A 103 -10.96 7.69 10.35
CA MET A 103 -10.03 7.69 9.23
C MET A 103 -10.67 8.37 8.02
N LEU A 104 -9.92 9.29 7.41
CA LEU A 104 -10.32 9.90 6.15
C LEU A 104 -10.08 8.89 5.03
N TYR A 105 -10.94 8.88 4.01
CA TYR A 105 -10.73 8.07 2.83
C TYR A 105 -11.22 8.77 1.57
N TRP A 106 -10.72 8.28 0.44
CA TRP A 106 -11.28 8.54 -0.88
C TRP A 106 -11.79 7.26 -1.50
N LEU A 107 -12.91 7.35 -2.20
CA LEU A 107 -13.50 6.26 -2.95
C LEU A 107 -13.63 6.68 -4.40
N TYR A 108 -13.02 5.91 -5.28
CA TYR A 108 -13.24 5.99 -6.72
C TYR A 108 -14.27 4.95 -7.14
N LEU A 109 -15.37 5.41 -7.73
CA LEU A 109 -16.36 4.55 -8.37
C LEU A 109 -16.31 4.82 -9.87
N PRO A 110 -15.91 3.85 -10.71
CA PRO A 110 -15.85 4.06 -12.14
C PRO A 110 -17.25 4.33 -12.69
N ALA A 111 -17.35 5.13 -13.76
CA ALA A 111 -18.62 5.28 -14.48
C ALA A 111 -19.09 3.93 -15.02
N GLY A 112 -18.12 3.07 -15.39
CA GLY A 112 -18.33 1.76 -15.96
C GLY A 112 -18.01 1.79 -17.45
N VAL A 113 -17.60 0.63 -17.98
CA VAL A 113 -17.55 0.43 -19.43
C VAL A 113 -18.97 0.14 -19.87
N PRO A 114 -19.60 0.94 -20.76
CA PRO A 114 -20.79 0.48 -21.45
C PRO A 114 -20.42 -0.82 -22.15
N ASP A 115 -21.07 -1.92 -21.79
CA ASP A 115 -20.89 -3.17 -22.53
C ASP A 115 -21.46 -2.94 -23.94
N PRO A 116 -20.65 -2.98 -25.01
CA PRO A 116 -21.12 -2.71 -26.36
C PRO A 116 -22.15 -3.74 -26.86
N ILE A 117 -22.36 -4.83 -26.12
CA ILE A 117 -23.31 -5.90 -26.47
C ILE A 117 -24.60 -5.82 -25.62
N THR A 118 -24.61 -5.11 -24.49
CA THR A 118 -25.74 -5.13 -23.56
C THR A 118 -26.56 -3.85 -23.65
N THR A 119 -27.49 -3.79 -24.60
CA THR A 119 -28.52 -2.74 -24.75
C THR A 119 -29.75 -2.96 -23.83
N ALA A 120 -29.65 -3.82 -22.81
CA ALA A 120 -30.77 -4.13 -21.92
C ALA A 120 -30.37 -4.12 -20.44
N ALA A 121 -31.35 -3.76 -19.60
CA ALA A 121 -31.24 -3.57 -18.15
C ALA A 121 -30.96 -4.86 -17.36
N THR A 122 -29.84 -5.53 -17.62
CA THR A 122 -29.28 -6.53 -16.71
C THR A 122 -28.63 -5.79 -15.54
N PRO A 123 -28.94 -6.10 -14.27
CA PRO A 123 -28.24 -5.52 -13.14
C PRO A 123 -26.73 -5.77 -13.30
N ALA A 124 -25.94 -4.72 -13.38
CA ALA A 124 -24.50 -4.86 -13.51
C ALA A 124 -23.98 -5.71 -12.34
N ALA A 125 -23.25 -6.79 -12.64
CA ALA A 125 -22.67 -7.64 -11.62
C ALA A 125 -21.90 -6.79 -10.59
N PRO A 126 -21.97 -7.11 -9.28
CA PRO A 126 -21.27 -6.36 -8.24
C PRO A 126 -19.80 -6.15 -8.60
N ARG A 127 -19.32 -4.92 -8.44
CA ARG A 127 -17.97 -4.52 -8.86
C ARG A 127 -16.94 -5.00 -7.84
N PRO A 128 -15.77 -5.51 -8.26
CA PRO A 128 -14.64 -5.75 -7.35
C PRO A 128 -14.19 -4.48 -6.63
N LEU A 129 -13.48 -4.64 -5.52
CA LEU A 129 -12.89 -3.55 -4.76
C LEU A 129 -11.38 -3.74 -4.63
N VAL A 130 -10.60 -2.70 -4.94
CA VAL A 130 -9.16 -2.63 -4.64
C VAL A 130 -8.92 -1.56 -3.58
N VAL A 131 -8.36 -1.96 -2.44
CA VAL A 131 -7.93 -1.03 -1.39
C VAL A 131 -6.47 -0.65 -1.63
N MET A 132 -6.17 0.64 -1.69
CA MET A 132 -4.85 1.18 -2.02
C MET A 132 -4.27 1.98 -0.85
N LEU A 133 -3.23 1.43 -0.22
CA LEU A 133 -2.57 1.99 0.96
C LEU A 133 -1.27 2.69 0.56
N HIS A 134 -1.24 4.01 0.72
CA HIS A 134 -0.12 4.86 0.32
C HIS A 134 1.14 4.64 1.17
N GLY A 135 2.31 4.98 0.65
CA GLY A 135 3.56 5.03 1.41
C GLY A 135 3.68 6.28 2.28
N CYS A 136 4.74 6.35 3.10
CA CYS A 136 5.01 7.52 3.93
C CYS A 136 5.32 8.74 3.04
N GLU A 137 5.00 9.93 3.54
CA GLU A 137 5.01 11.21 2.83
C GLU A 137 4.01 11.35 1.67
N GLN A 138 3.30 10.29 1.28
CA GLN A 138 2.23 10.36 0.29
C GLN A 138 0.88 10.69 0.94
N SER A 139 -0.06 11.20 0.15
CA SER A 139 -1.49 11.20 0.48
C SER A 139 -2.23 10.16 -0.38
N ALA A 140 -3.47 9.84 -0.01
CA ALA A 140 -4.36 9.02 -0.81
C ALA A 140 -4.52 9.55 -2.25
N ALA A 141 -4.61 10.87 -2.41
CA ALA A 141 -4.71 11.50 -3.74
C ALA A 141 -3.40 11.41 -4.53
N ASP A 142 -2.24 11.60 -3.88
CA ASP A 142 -0.94 11.42 -4.55
C ASP A 142 -0.79 9.98 -5.01
N PHE A 143 -1.16 9.01 -4.17
CA PHE A 143 -1.02 7.60 -4.52
C PHE A 143 -1.99 7.17 -5.63
N ALA A 144 -3.22 7.69 -5.62
CA ALA A 144 -4.17 7.48 -6.72
C ALA A 144 -3.63 8.02 -8.06
N ALA A 145 -3.09 9.25 -8.07
CA ALA A 145 -2.51 9.87 -9.26
C ALA A 145 -1.24 9.13 -9.73
N GLY A 146 -0.32 8.85 -8.81
CA GLY A 146 0.96 8.20 -9.12
C GLY A 146 0.82 6.75 -9.60
N SER A 147 -0.05 5.96 -8.97
CA SER A 147 -0.28 4.56 -9.37
C SER A 147 -1.13 4.43 -10.63
N ARG A 148 -1.86 5.47 -11.01
CA ARG A 148 -2.86 5.45 -12.10
C ARG A 148 -3.94 4.35 -11.92
N MET A 149 -4.22 3.97 -10.68
CA MET A 149 -5.17 2.91 -10.38
C MET A 149 -6.61 3.29 -10.76
N ASN A 150 -6.99 4.57 -10.66
CA ASN A 150 -8.31 5.05 -11.11
C ASN A 150 -8.50 4.90 -12.64
N GLN A 151 -7.44 5.14 -13.43
CA GLN A 151 -7.45 4.96 -14.88
C GLN A 151 -7.68 3.50 -15.24
N LEU A 152 -7.05 2.56 -14.52
CA LEU A 152 -7.27 1.14 -14.74
C LEU A 152 -8.67 0.70 -14.26
N ALA A 153 -9.12 1.24 -13.13
CA ALA A 153 -10.45 1.01 -12.56
C ALA A 153 -11.56 1.36 -13.54
N GLU A 154 -11.44 2.47 -14.28
CA GLU A 154 -12.36 2.80 -15.37
C GLU A 154 -12.40 1.75 -16.46
N ARG A 155 -11.22 1.35 -16.96
CA ARG A 155 -11.12 0.38 -18.05
C ARG A 155 -11.55 -1.04 -17.67
N LYS A 156 -11.47 -1.38 -16.38
CA LYS A 156 -11.67 -2.76 -15.89
C LYS A 156 -12.89 -2.92 -14.99
N GLY A 157 -13.57 -1.84 -14.64
CA GLY A 157 -14.86 -1.86 -13.94
C GLY A 157 -14.78 -2.26 -12.46
N PHE A 158 -13.73 -1.85 -11.74
CA PHE A 158 -13.59 -2.08 -10.29
C PHE A 158 -13.59 -0.78 -9.49
N ALA A 159 -14.07 -0.80 -8.25
CA ALA A 159 -14.00 0.32 -7.33
C ALA A 159 -12.61 0.39 -6.66
N VAL A 160 -12.20 1.59 -6.24
CA VAL A 160 -10.92 1.77 -5.53
C VAL A 160 -11.12 2.58 -4.25
N LEU A 161 -10.72 2.02 -3.11
CA LEU A 161 -10.76 2.67 -1.81
C LEU A 161 -9.34 3.08 -1.38
N TYR A 162 -9.16 4.34 -1.00
CA TYR A 162 -7.89 4.91 -0.55
C TYR A 162 -8.02 5.44 0.88
N PRO A 163 -7.75 4.62 1.90
CA PRO A 163 -7.59 5.09 3.26
C PRO A 163 -6.45 6.10 3.39
N GLN A 164 -6.62 7.11 4.24
CA GLN A 164 -5.65 8.18 4.47
C GLN A 164 -5.17 8.18 5.91
N GLN A 165 -3.88 7.94 6.12
CA GLN A 165 -3.25 8.12 7.43
C GLN A 165 -3.27 9.59 7.83
N SER A 166 -3.63 9.87 9.09
CA SER A 166 -3.70 11.24 9.60
C SER A 166 -2.31 11.81 9.84
N SER A 167 -2.12 13.10 9.51
CA SER A 167 -0.90 13.82 9.87
C SER A 167 -0.76 14.07 11.38
N THR A 168 -1.85 13.93 12.14
CA THR A 168 -1.84 14.00 13.61
C THR A 168 -1.36 12.70 14.23
N ALA A 169 -1.69 11.56 13.62
CA ALA A 169 -1.21 10.24 14.01
C ALA A 169 0.29 10.08 13.68
N ASP A 170 0.70 10.59 12.52
CA ASP A 170 2.09 10.58 12.08
C ASP A 170 2.38 11.79 11.19
N ALA A 171 3.38 12.61 11.52
CA ALA A 171 3.66 13.86 10.80
C ALA A 171 3.99 13.63 9.30
N HIS A 172 4.49 12.45 8.96
CA HIS A 172 4.79 12.04 7.59
C HIS A 172 3.68 11.16 6.99
N ARG A 173 2.55 11.01 7.69
CA ARG A 173 1.44 10.11 7.29
C ARG A 173 1.91 8.67 7.10
N CYS A 174 2.91 8.26 7.87
CA CYS A 174 3.46 6.92 7.80
C CYS A 174 2.55 5.93 8.56
N TRP A 175 2.35 4.74 8.01
CA TRP A 175 1.64 3.67 8.71
C TRP A 175 2.57 3.01 9.73
N HIS A 176 2.12 2.81 10.96
CA HIS A 176 2.92 2.18 12.02
C HIS A 176 2.86 0.64 11.94
N TRP A 177 3.14 0.08 10.76
CA TRP A 177 3.10 -1.36 10.49
C TRP A 177 3.92 -2.20 11.48
N TYR A 178 5.01 -1.64 12.03
CA TYR A 178 5.89 -2.30 12.98
C TYR A 178 5.35 -2.39 14.42
N LYS A 179 4.24 -1.71 14.77
CA LYS A 179 3.71 -1.78 16.14
C LYS A 179 3.14 -3.17 16.40
N ARG A 180 3.37 -3.70 17.61
CA ARG A 180 2.81 -5.00 18.04
C ARG A 180 1.27 -5.04 17.93
N ALA A 181 0.60 -3.96 18.31
CA ALA A 181 -0.85 -3.81 18.17
C ALA A 181 -1.30 -3.97 16.70
N THR A 182 -0.63 -3.27 15.77
CA THR A 182 -0.87 -3.39 14.33
C THR A 182 -0.64 -4.82 13.84
N GLN A 183 0.46 -5.46 14.25
CA GLN A 183 0.76 -6.86 13.91
C GLN A 183 -0.31 -7.82 14.44
N LYS A 184 -1.01 -7.50 15.53
CA LYS A 184 -2.14 -8.28 16.08
C LYS A 184 -3.49 -7.99 15.42
N GLY A 185 -3.57 -7.01 14.53
CA GLY A 185 -4.82 -6.61 13.86
C GLY A 185 -5.57 -5.46 14.54
N GLU A 186 -4.94 -4.77 15.49
CA GLU A 186 -5.53 -3.62 16.18
C GLU A 186 -5.20 -2.30 15.47
N GLY A 187 -5.78 -1.19 15.98
CA GLY A 187 -5.52 0.16 15.47
C GLY A 187 -5.98 0.34 14.02
N ASP A 188 -5.09 0.87 13.17
CA ASP A 188 -5.39 1.14 11.76
C ASP A 188 -5.94 -0.08 11.01
N ILE A 189 -5.52 -1.29 11.39
CA ILE A 189 -5.99 -2.54 10.76
C ILE A 189 -7.49 -2.73 10.97
N ALA A 190 -7.95 -2.63 12.22
CA ALA A 190 -9.36 -2.79 12.57
C ALA A 190 -10.23 -1.70 11.90
N VAL A 191 -9.74 -0.46 11.87
CA VAL A 191 -10.44 0.66 11.20
C VAL A 191 -10.55 0.43 9.71
N ILE A 192 -9.46 0.01 9.04
CA ILE A 192 -9.46 -0.27 7.61
C ILE A 192 -10.40 -1.44 7.29
N ALA A 193 -10.31 -2.56 8.01
CA ALA A 193 -11.17 -3.73 7.76
C ALA A 193 -12.66 -3.38 7.88
N ALA A 194 -13.06 -2.65 8.92
CA ALA A 194 -14.43 -2.21 9.09
C ALA A 194 -14.86 -1.19 8.02
N MET A 195 -13.95 -0.31 7.59
CA MET A 195 -14.20 0.63 6.48
C MET A 195 -14.47 -0.10 5.17
N VAL A 196 -13.68 -1.14 4.84
CA VAL A 196 -13.89 -1.96 3.65
C VAL A 196 -15.29 -2.58 3.67
N ALA A 197 -15.66 -3.23 4.78
CA ALA A 197 -16.97 -3.86 4.92
C ALA A 197 -18.13 -2.85 4.75
N GLN A 198 -18.04 -1.68 5.38
CA GLN A 198 -19.06 -0.64 5.25
C GLN A 198 -19.14 -0.09 3.82
N VAL A 199 -18.00 0.12 3.16
CA VAL A 199 -17.96 0.61 1.78
C VAL A 199 -18.55 -0.43 0.83
N GLN A 200 -18.25 -1.71 1.01
CA GLN A 200 -18.83 -2.79 0.22
C GLN A 200 -20.36 -2.82 0.36
N GLN A 201 -20.87 -2.80 1.58
CA GLN A 201 -22.30 -2.82 1.87
C GLN A 201 -23.01 -1.59 1.27
N LYS A 202 -22.47 -0.39 1.53
CA LYS A 202 -23.07 0.88 1.09
C LYS A 202 -23.15 1.02 -0.43
N HIS A 203 -22.21 0.41 -1.16
CA HIS A 203 -22.09 0.55 -2.60
C HIS A 203 -22.40 -0.72 -3.38
N GLY A 204 -22.87 -1.79 -2.73
CA GLY A 204 -23.20 -3.07 -3.38
C GLY A 204 -22.00 -3.70 -4.09
N LEU A 205 -20.81 -3.64 -3.49
CA LEU A 205 -19.58 -4.17 -4.09
C LEU A 205 -19.44 -5.68 -3.85
N ASP A 206 -18.70 -6.34 -4.73
CA ASP A 206 -18.45 -7.78 -4.64
C ASP A 206 -17.49 -8.10 -3.47
N THR A 207 -18.04 -8.70 -2.41
CA THR A 207 -17.26 -9.10 -1.22
C THR A 207 -16.31 -10.27 -1.49
N THR A 208 -16.54 -11.06 -2.54
CA THR A 208 -15.67 -12.17 -2.94
C THR A 208 -14.44 -11.68 -3.71
N ARG A 209 -14.52 -10.51 -4.34
CA ARG A 209 -13.45 -9.90 -5.16
C ARG A 209 -12.96 -8.60 -4.55
N THR A 210 -12.47 -8.71 -3.32
CA THR A 210 -11.83 -7.60 -2.62
C THR A 210 -10.34 -7.86 -2.46
N TYR A 211 -9.54 -6.88 -2.83
CA TYR A 211 -8.08 -6.96 -2.87
C TYR A 211 -7.50 -5.77 -2.13
N VAL A 212 -6.29 -5.91 -1.62
CA VAL A 212 -5.56 -4.80 -0.99
C VAL A 212 -4.15 -4.72 -1.52
N ALA A 213 -3.68 -3.51 -1.79
CA ALA A 213 -2.33 -3.27 -2.22
C ALA A 213 -1.75 -2.00 -1.62
N GLY A 214 -0.44 -1.87 -1.65
CA GLY A 214 0.22 -0.65 -1.21
C GLY A 214 1.67 -0.52 -1.66
N LEU A 215 2.28 0.59 -1.26
CA LEU A 215 3.69 0.90 -1.42
C LEU A 215 4.36 1.05 -0.05
N SER A 216 5.57 0.51 0.14
CA SER A 216 6.39 0.75 1.33
C SER A 216 5.67 0.36 2.63
N ALA A 217 5.57 1.26 3.61
CA ALA A 217 4.77 1.06 4.82
C ALA A 217 3.31 0.67 4.54
N GLY A 218 2.69 1.21 3.49
CA GLY A 218 1.34 0.84 3.07
C GLY A 218 1.27 -0.58 2.51
N ALA A 219 2.34 -1.06 1.87
CA ALA A 219 2.44 -2.44 1.40
C ALA A 219 2.58 -3.43 2.57
N ALA A 220 3.36 -3.09 3.60
CA ALA A 220 3.41 -3.89 4.83
C ALA A 220 2.05 -3.91 5.54
N LEU A 221 1.36 -2.76 5.63
CA LEU A 221 0.03 -2.69 6.21
C LEU A 221 -1.00 -3.51 5.39
N ALA A 222 -0.89 -3.51 4.05
CA ALA A 222 -1.70 -4.32 3.15
C ALA A 222 -1.57 -5.83 3.44
N ALA A 223 -0.33 -6.31 3.64
CA ALA A 223 -0.09 -7.69 4.04
C ALA A 223 -0.74 -8.00 5.39
N ILE A 224 -0.51 -7.16 6.40
CA ILE A 224 -1.00 -7.39 7.76
C ILE A 224 -2.54 -7.40 7.80
N VAL A 225 -3.21 -6.44 7.15
CA VAL A 225 -4.68 -6.38 7.14
C VAL A 225 -5.28 -7.59 6.41
N ALA A 226 -4.66 -8.01 5.30
CA ALA A 226 -5.09 -9.20 4.59
C ALA A 226 -4.95 -10.46 5.44
N LEU A 227 -3.82 -10.65 6.11
CA LEU A 227 -3.55 -11.83 6.93
C LEU A 227 -4.37 -11.86 8.23
N ARG A 228 -4.73 -10.71 8.79
CA ARG A 228 -5.60 -10.63 9.99
C ARG A 228 -7.09 -10.70 9.66
N HIS A 229 -7.47 -10.37 8.42
CA HIS A 229 -8.84 -10.52 7.91
C HIS A 229 -8.88 -11.36 6.63
N PRO A 230 -8.47 -12.65 6.68
CA PRO A 230 -8.29 -13.47 5.49
C PRO A 230 -9.60 -13.77 4.75
N GLY A 231 -10.75 -13.70 5.43
CA GLY A 231 -12.07 -13.80 4.80
C GLY A 231 -12.46 -12.57 3.96
N LEU A 232 -11.86 -11.41 4.22
CA LEU A 232 -12.21 -10.14 3.56
C LEU A 232 -11.44 -9.89 2.27
N PHE A 233 -10.21 -10.40 2.16
CA PHE A 233 -9.31 -10.12 1.04
C PHE A 233 -8.95 -11.38 0.28
N ALA A 234 -9.26 -11.42 -1.02
CA ALA A 234 -8.97 -12.52 -1.93
C ALA A 234 -7.50 -12.60 -2.36
N ALA A 235 -6.79 -11.47 -2.37
CA ALA A 235 -5.36 -11.40 -2.68
C ALA A 235 -4.76 -10.06 -2.20
N VAL A 236 -3.43 -10.03 -2.08
CA VAL A 236 -2.66 -8.84 -1.67
C VAL A 236 -1.56 -8.48 -2.68
N GLY A 237 -1.36 -7.18 -2.91
CA GLY A 237 -0.28 -6.64 -3.72
C GLY A 237 0.69 -5.81 -2.89
N MET A 238 1.98 -6.13 -2.96
CA MET A 238 3.01 -5.45 -2.18
C MET A 238 4.06 -4.87 -3.11
N HIS A 239 4.14 -3.54 -3.16
CA HIS A 239 5.24 -2.85 -3.81
C HIS A 239 6.25 -2.34 -2.78
N SER A 240 7.53 -2.69 -2.93
CA SER A 240 8.61 -2.22 -2.05
C SER A 240 8.34 -2.44 -0.55
N ALA A 241 7.72 -3.57 -0.18
CA ALA A 241 7.30 -3.83 1.19
C ALA A 241 8.47 -4.32 2.07
N PRO A 242 8.55 -3.88 3.34
CA PRO A 242 9.39 -4.56 4.33
C PRO A 242 8.74 -5.86 4.83
N VAL A 243 9.56 -6.76 5.36
CA VAL A 243 9.07 -7.97 6.06
C VAL A 243 8.21 -7.62 7.27
N PHE A 244 7.16 -8.41 7.53
CA PHE A 244 6.24 -8.20 8.65
C PHE A 244 6.49 -9.21 9.79
N GLY A 245 5.95 -8.90 10.97
CA GLY A 245 5.97 -9.78 12.15
C GLY A 245 7.31 -9.90 12.86
N THR A 246 8.36 -9.20 12.40
CA THR A 246 9.72 -9.26 12.98
C THR A 246 10.13 -7.99 13.72
N THR A 247 9.25 -7.00 13.77
CA THR A 247 9.54 -5.65 14.27
C THR A 247 8.50 -5.22 15.30
N HIS A 248 8.94 -4.40 16.26
CA HIS A 248 8.12 -3.91 17.38
C HIS A 248 8.43 -2.45 17.75
N SER A 249 9.38 -1.82 17.05
CA SER A 249 9.83 -0.45 17.28
C SER A 249 10.31 0.19 15.98
N PRO A 250 10.35 1.53 15.90
CA PRO A 250 10.90 2.27 14.75
C PRO A 250 12.31 1.84 14.34
N PHE A 251 13.16 1.61 15.33
CA PHE A 251 14.54 1.19 15.09
C PHE A 251 14.60 -0.21 14.47
N SER A 252 13.83 -1.17 15.03
CA SER A 252 13.73 -2.51 14.45
C SER A 252 13.10 -2.48 13.04
N ALA A 253 12.12 -1.60 12.81
CA ALA A 253 11.49 -1.38 11.51
C ALA A 253 12.52 -0.93 10.47
N TYR A 254 13.33 0.07 10.82
CA TYR A 254 14.41 0.55 9.95
C TYR A 254 15.48 -0.50 9.69
N ARG A 255 15.89 -1.26 10.70
CA ARG A 255 16.83 -2.38 10.50
C ARG A 255 16.26 -3.42 9.54
N ALA A 256 14.98 -3.76 9.67
CA ALA A 256 14.31 -4.67 8.73
C ALA A 256 14.28 -4.10 7.31
N MET A 257 13.91 -2.83 7.13
CA MET A 257 13.94 -2.18 5.82
C MET A 257 15.34 -2.24 5.17
N GLN A 258 16.40 -2.07 5.96
CA GLN A 258 17.77 -2.01 5.43
C GLN A 258 18.46 -3.36 5.28
N HIS A 259 18.09 -4.37 6.08
CA HIS A 259 18.83 -5.62 6.19
C HIS A 259 17.95 -6.87 6.13
N GLY A 260 16.63 -6.72 6.03
CA GLY A 260 15.69 -7.80 6.30
C GLY A 260 15.70 -8.19 7.77
N SER A 261 15.02 -9.27 8.09
CA SER A 261 15.08 -9.90 9.41
C SER A 261 16.25 -10.87 9.49
N ALA A 262 17.06 -10.77 10.54
CA ALA A 262 18.18 -11.69 10.76
C ALA A 262 17.73 -13.11 11.16
N SER A 263 16.56 -13.22 11.80
CA SER A 263 15.96 -14.48 12.24
C SER A 263 14.43 -14.37 12.27
N SER A 264 13.74 -15.50 12.44
CA SER A 264 12.32 -15.56 12.82
C SER A 264 11.27 -15.09 11.80
N TYR A 265 11.61 -14.64 10.58
CA TYR A 265 10.59 -14.21 9.61
C TYR A 265 9.68 -15.36 9.16
N GLY A 266 10.23 -16.58 9.01
CA GLY A 266 9.42 -17.78 8.77
C GLY A 266 8.55 -18.18 9.96
N ALA A 267 9.04 -18.00 11.19
CA ALA A 267 8.23 -18.21 12.40
C ALA A 267 7.10 -17.17 12.51
N ALA A 268 7.39 -15.91 12.18
CA ALA A 268 6.41 -14.84 12.12
C ALA A 268 5.30 -15.15 11.09
N ALA A 269 5.66 -15.68 9.91
CA ALA A 269 4.66 -16.12 8.92
C ALA A 269 3.72 -17.19 9.50
N ARG A 270 4.25 -18.17 10.24
CA ARG A 270 3.45 -19.21 10.91
C ARG A 270 2.60 -18.66 12.04
N GLU A 271 3.05 -17.65 12.78
CA GLU A 271 2.25 -17.00 13.83
C GLU A 271 1.00 -16.32 13.25
N PHE A 272 1.11 -15.74 12.06
CA PHE A 272 -0.05 -15.13 11.39
C PHE A 272 -1.11 -16.15 10.98
N THR A 273 -0.71 -17.38 10.64
CA THR A 273 -1.63 -18.44 10.22
C THR A 273 -2.07 -19.37 11.35
N GLY A 274 -1.23 -19.56 12.38
CA GLY A 274 -1.42 -20.56 13.43
C GLY A 274 -2.61 -20.29 14.37
N ALA A 275 -3.13 -19.06 14.40
CA ALA A 275 -4.34 -18.71 15.15
C ALA A 275 -5.64 -19.22 14.50
N GLN A 276 -5.59 -19.70 13.26
CA GLN A 276 -6.76 -20.21 12.52
C GLN A 276 -6.50 -21.64 12.05
N ALA A 277 -7.26 -22.60 12.59
CA ALA A 277 -7.12 -24.02 12.26
C ALA A 277 -7.23 -24.32 10.75
N GLN A 278 -7.95 -23.48 10.00
CA GLN A 278 -8.11 -23.59 8.54
C GLN A 278 -7.84 -22.23 7.85
N PHE A 279 -6.62 -21.71 8.00
CA PHE A 279 -6.22 -20.50 7.29
C PHE A 279 -6.29 -20.73 5.75
N PRO A 280 -7.06 -19.94 4.99
CA PRO A 280 -7.38 -20.24 3.58
C PRO A 280 -6.25 -19.87 2.59
N GLY A 281 -5.04 -19.63 3.08
CA GLY A 281 -3.96 -19.00 2.33
C GLY A 281 -4.24 -17.52 2.01
N MET A 282 -3.21 -16.82 1.57
CA MET A 282 -3.29 -15.45 1.10
C MET A 282 -2.46 -15.29 -0.18
N PRO A 283 -3.11 -15.31 -1.36
CA PRO A 283 -2.42 -15.10 -2.62
C PRO A 283 -1.75 -13.72 -2.67
N ALA A 284 -0.51 -13.66 -3.13
CA ALA A 284 0.27 -12.42 -3.12
C ALA A 284 1.03 -12.15 -4.42
N ILE A 285 1.13 -10.87 -4.78
CA ILE A 285 2.07 -10.35 -5.78
C ILE A 285 3.01 -9.35 -5.13
N LEU A 286 4.32 -9.61 -5.22
CA LEU A 286 5.40 -8.77 -4.75
C LEU A 286 6.06 -8.09 -5.95
N ILE A 287 6.25 -6.78 -5.89
CA ILE A 287 6.99 -6.01 -6.91
C ILE A 287 8.05 -5.18 -6.19
N HIS A 288 9.31 -5.32 -6.60
CA HIS A 288 10.42 -4.67 -5.90
C HIS A 288 11.52 -4.25 -6.86
N GLY A 289 12.06 -3.06 -6.65
CA GLY A 289 13.21 -2.55 -7.41
C GLY A 289 14.54 -3.02 -6.83
N ASP A 290 15.46 -3.48 -7.67
CA ASP A 290 16.79 -3.93 -7.21
C ASP A 290 17.68 -2.79 -6.68
N SER A 291 17.33 -1.55 -7.00
CA SER A 291 18.03 -0.32 -6.63
C SER A 291 17.28 0.46 -5.54
N ASP A 292 16.28 -0.16 -4.91
CA ASP A 292 15.59 0.37 -3.74
C ASP A 292 16.54 0.43 -2.54
N SER A 293 16.83 1.67 -2.10
CA SER A 293 17.74 1.98 -1.00
C SER A 293 17.02 2.40 0.28
N VAL A 294 15.69 2.40 0.24
CA VAL A 294 14.82 2.67 1.40
C VAL A 294 14.40 1.35 2.01
N VAL A 295 13.79 0.47 1.20
CA VAL A 295 13.46 -0.90 1.58
C VAL A 295 14.26 -1.80 0.65
N ARG A 296 15.34 -2.39 1.15
CA ARG A 296 16.25 -3.15 0.31
C ARG A 296 15.63 -4.45 -0.17
N ARG A 297 16.07 -4.89 -1.36
CA ARG A 297 15.62 -6.10 -2.07
C ARG A 297 15.55 -7.37 -1.20
N VAL A 298 16.42 -7.51 -0.20
CA VAL A 298 16.38 -8.65 0.75
C VAL A 298 15.01 -8.82 1.40
N ASN A 299 14.24 -7.74 1.58
CA ASN A 299 12.88 -7.82 2.10
C ASN A 299 11.93 -8.53 1.13
N ALA A 300 12.06 -8.33 -0.19
CA ALA A 300 11.24 -9.04 -1.17
C ALA A 300 11.57 -10.53 -1.24
N ASP A 301 12.84 -10.90 -1.05
CA ASP A 301 13.25 -12.30 -0.97
C ASP A 301 12.61 -12.96 0.26
N GLN A 302 12.76 -12.35 1.44
CA GLN A 302 12.17 -12.87 2.68
C GLN A 302 10.63 -12.84 2.70
N LEU A 303 10.00 -11.83 2.09
CA LEU A 303 8.54 -11.80 1.93
C LEU A 303 8.05 -12.93 1.02
N ALA A 304 8.78 -13.27 -0.04
CA ALA A 304 8.43 -14.43 -0.87
C ALA A 304 8.45 -15.70 -0.02
N GLU A 305 9.50 -15.91 0.77
CA GLU A 305 9.57 -17.05 1.70
C GLU A 305 8.43 -17.04 2.74
N GLN A 306 8.06 -15.87 3.29
CA GLN A 306 6.91 -15.75 4.20
C GLN A 306 5.61 -16.17 3.51
N PHE A 307 5.39 -15.74 2.26
CA PHE A 307 4.17 -16.07 1.52
C PHE A 307 4.17 -17.49 0.93
N GLU A 308 5.33 -18.11 0.73
CA GLU A 308 5.44 -19.55 0.47
C GLU A 308 5.00 -20.35 1.69
N ILE A 309 5.41 -19.95 2.90
CA ILE A 309 4.95 -20.58 4.15
C ILE A 309 3.44 -20.39 4.34
N ILE A 310 2.93 -19.16 4.17
CA ILE A 310 1.50 -18.84 4.34
C ILE A 310 0.63 -19.62 3.36
N ASN A 311 1.08 -19.79 2.12
CA ASN A 311 0.35 -20.53 1.08
C ASN A 311 0.72 -22.02 1.02
N GLY A 312 1.62 -22.49 1.89
CA GLY A 312 2.15 -23.85 1.88
C GLY A 312 1.07 -24.94 1.81
N PRO A 313 0.02 -24.91 2.66
CA PRO A 313 -1.06 -25.88 2.59
C PRO A 313 -1.77 -25.90 1.22
N VAL A 314 -2.04 -24.73 0.63
CA VAL A 314 -2.72 -24.60 -0.67
C VAL A 314 -1.82 -25.10 -1.81
N LEU A 315 -0.51 -24.80 -1.72
CA LEU A 315 0.49 -25.24 -2.67
C LEU A 315 0.70 -26.77 -2.61
N ALA A 316 0.70 -27.35 -1.42
CA ALA A 316 0.91 -28.79 -1.21
C ALA A 316 -0.30 -29.65 -1.61
N GLN A 317 -1.53 -29.14 -1.46
CA GLN A 317 -2.76 -29.83 -1.86
C GLN A 317 -2.94 -29.91 -3.38
N SER A 318 -2.17 -29.13 -4.14
CA SER A 318 -2.25 -29.08 -5.60
C SER A 318 -1.04 -29.81 -6.19
N ALA A 319 -1.16 -30.35 -7.41
CA ALA A 319 -0.02 -30.83 -8.20
C ALA A 319 0.86 -29.66 -8.68
N SER A 320 1.33 -28.86 -7.73
CA SER A 320 2.20 -27.71 -7.94
C SER A 320 3.55 -28.23 -8.43
N ARG A 321 4.13 -27.54 -9.41
CA ARG A 321 5.50 -27.83 -9.87
C ARG A 321 6.49 -27.62 -8.73
N GLU A 322 7.59 -28.36 -8.72
CA GLU A 322 8.72 -28.06 -7.82
C GLU A 322 9.26 -26.67 -8.15
N GLY A 323 9.08 -25.73 -7.21
CA GLY A 323 9.58 -24.36 -7.31
C GLY A 323 8.83 -23.43 -8.28
N PRO A 324 9.23 -22.15 -8.33
CA PRO A 324 8.55 -21.14 -9.14
C PRO A 324 8.85 -21.26 -10.63
N ALA A 325 7.85 -20.99 -11.47
CA ALA A 325 8.06 -20.72 -12.89
C ALA A 325 8.72 -19.35 -13.08
N LEU A 326 9.94 -19.36 -13.64
CA LEU A 326 10.70 -18.15 -13.93
C LEU A 326 10.39 -17.62 -15.33
N ARG A 327 10.16 -16.30 -15.44
CA ARG A 327 10.05 -15.60 -16.73
C ARG A 327 10.85 -14.31 -16.69
N ARG A 328 11.63 -14.04 -17.73
CA ARG A 328 12.43 -12.82 -17.89
C ARG A 328 11.85 -11.98 -19.02
N TYR A 329 11.73 -10.69 -18.76
CA TYR A 329 11.18 -9.72 -19.70
C TYR A 329 12.26 -8.66 -19.97
N PRO A 330 12.92 -8.69 -21.14
CA PRO A 330 13.87 -7.65 -21.50
C PRO A 330 13.13 -6.31 -21.70
N GLU A 331 13.80 -5.20 -21.39
CA GLU A 331 13.30 -3.86 -21.73
C GLU A 331 13.08 -3.75 -23.26
N ARG A 332 11.99 -3.10 -23.69
CA ARG A 332 11.76 -2.87 -25.12
C ARG A 332 12.68 -1.75 -25.65
N ARG A 333 13.60 -2.17 -26.53
CA ARG A 333 14.54 -1.48 -27.44
C ARG A 333 15.76 -0.74 -26.85
N GLY A 334 16.94 -1.36 -27.04
CA GLY A 334 18.05 -0.69 -27.73
C GLY A 334 19.34 -0.39 -26.97
N GLY A 335 19.51 -0.79 -25.71
CA GLY A 335 20.72 -0.48 -24.93
C GLY A 335 21.43 -1.72 -24.35
N ARG A 336 22.77 -1.70 -24.30
CA ARG A 336 23.63 -2.74 -23.68
C ARG A 336 23.41 -2.94 -22.16
N LYS A 337 22.45 -2.23 -21.54
CA LYS A 337 21.96 -2.41 -20.16
C LYS A 337 20.47 -2.05 -20.10
N PRO A 338 19.54 -3.02 -20.16
CA PRO A 338 18.12 -2.71 -20.21
C PRO A 338 17.66 -2.28 -18.81
N ARG A 339 17.48 -0.98 -18.59
CA ARG A 339 16.93 -0.46 -17.32
C ARG A 339 15.48 -0.94 -17.24
N HIS A 340 14.98 -1.21 -16.05
CA HIS A 340 13.61 -1.65 -15.86
C HIS A 340 13.20 -2.95 -16.58
N ALA A 341 14.16 -3.71 -17.12
CA ALA A 341 13.97 -5.13 -17.38
C ALA A 341 13.54 -5.81 -16.07
N TYR A 342 12.66 -6.79 -16.16
CA TYR A 342 12.11 -7.42 -14.96
C TYR A 342 12.04 -8.93 -15.10
N GLN A 343 12.12 -9.59 -13.95
CA GLN A 343 11.97 -11.04 -13.84
C GLN A 343 10.80 -11.34 -12.91
N THR A 344 9.96 -12.29 -13.30
CA THR A 344 8.91 -12.82 -12.43
C THR A 344 9.20 -14.27 -12.04
N SER A 345 9.07 -14.58 -10.76
CA SER A 345 9.01 -15.93 -10.20
C SER A 345 7.58 -16.20 -9.77
N THR A 346 6.92 -17.23 -10.31
CA THR A 346 5.51 -17.53 -10.01
C THR A 346 5.32 -18.94 -9.46
N TRP A 347 4.75 -19.05 -8.27
CA TRP A 347 4.31 -20.30 -7.67
C TRP A 347 2.83 -20.52 -7.98
N TYR A 348 2.49 -21.72 -8.43
CA TYR A 348 1.14 -22.07 -8.85
C TYR A 348 0.56 -23.17 -7.97
N ALA A 349 -0.74 -23.08 -7.68
CA ALA A 349 -1.56 -24.20 -7.24
C ALA A 349 -2.36 -24.68 -8.47
N GLY A 350 -1.93 -25.79 -9.07
CA GLY A 350 -2.41 -26.21 -10.39
C GLY A 350 -2.09 -25.16 -11.46
N ARG A 351 -3.12 -24.55 -12.07
CA ARG A 351 -2.95 -23.45 -13.05
C ARG A 351 -3.11 -22.05 -12.46
N LYS A 352 -3.50 -21.95 -11.20
CA LYS A 352 -3.80 -20.67 -10.54
C LYS A 352 -2.55 -20.12 -9.85
N PRO A 353 -2.06 -18.92 -10.21
CA PRO A 353 -0.90 -18.34 -9.54
C PRO A 353 -1.27 -18.05 -8.07
N GLN A 354 -0.42 -18.41 -7.12
CA GLN A 354 -0.64 -18.15 -5.68
C GLN A 354 0.36 -17.14 -5.13
N LEU A 355 1.59 -17.14 -5.66
CA LEU A 355 2.60 -16.14 -5.34
C LEU A 355 3.28 -15.71 -6.63
N VAL A 356 3.40 -14.40 -6.84
CA VAL A 356 4.23 -13.81 -7.90
C VAL A 356 5.23 -12.88 -7.25
N LYS A 357 6.51 -13.05 -7.53
CA LYS A 357 7.55 -12.08 -7.18
C LYS A 357 8.12 -11.47 -8.43
N CYS A 358 8.14 -10.14 -8.52
CA CYS A 358 8.69 -9.38 -9.63
C CYS A 358 9.86 -8.51 -9.16
N ASP A 359 11.06 -8.84 -9.64
CA ASP A 359 12.26 -8.02 -9.47
C ASP A 359 12.42 -7.10 -10.68
N VAL A 360 12.51 -5.79 -10.46
CA VAL A 360 12.64 -4.76 -11.52
C VAL A 360 14.04 -4.12 -11.46
N ASN A 361 14.77 -4.19 -12.56
CA ASN A 361 16.14 -3.67 -12.66
C ASN A 361 16.16 -2.14 -12.62
N ALA A 362 17.10 -1.56 -11.87
CA ALA A 362 17.34 -0.12 -11.76
C ALA A 362 16.16 0.70 -11.20
N LEU A 363 15.10 0.05 -10.72
CA LEU A 363 13.98 0.71 -10.07
C LEU A 363 14.36 1.03 -8.61
N GLY A 364 14.13 2.28 -8.21
CA GLY A 364 14.31 2.74 -6.83
C GLY A 364 13.06 2.54 -5.96
N HIS A 365 12.95 3.29 -4.87
CA HIS A 365 11.77 3.26 -3.98
C HIS A 365 10.57 4.04 -4.57
N ALA A 366 9.97 3.48 -5.62
CA ALA A 366 8.89 4.12 -6.36
C ALA A 366 7.97 3.08 -7.01
N TRP A 367 6.70 3.44 -7.20
CA TRP A 367 5.73 2.65 -7.93
C TRP A 367 6.10 2.53 -9.42
N SER A 368 6.30 1.31 -9.92
CA SER A 368 6.68 1.04 -11.32
C SER A 368 5.55 1.29 -12.33
N GLY A 369 5.89 1.88 -13.48
CA GLY A 369 4.97 2.15 -14.58
C GLY A 369 3.91 3.23 -14.32
N GLY A 370 4.12 4.08 -13.31
CA GLY A 370 3.16 5.08 -12.86
C GLY A 370 3.27 6.46 -13.54
N ASP A 371 2.82 7.51 -12.85
CA ASP A 371 2.95 8.90 -13.29
C ASP A 371 4.22 9.56 -12.71
N GLY A 372 5.25 9.74 -13.55
CA GLY A 372 6.52 10.37 -13.15
C GLY A 372 6.44 11.83 -12.72
N SER A 373 5.29 12.50 -12.87
CA SER A 373 5.07 13.83 -12.30
C SER A 373 4.72 13.81 -10.81
N VAL A 374 4.53 12.62 -10.23
CA VAL A 374 4.17 12.39 -8.83
C VAL A 374 5.34 11.73 -8.10
N LYS A 375 5.61 12.18 -6.86
CA LYS A 375 6.68 11.59 -6.04
C LYS A 375 6.42 10.10 -5.78
N PHE A 376 7.51 9.34 -5.65
CA PHE A 376 7.49 7.88 -5.43
C PHE A 376 6.77 7.12 -6.56
N SER A 377 6.84 7.63 -7.79
CA SER A 377 6.36 6.95 -8.98
C SER A 377 7.41 7.04 -10.09
N GLU A 378 7.68 5.91 -10.73
CA GLU A 378 8.59 5.79 -11.87
C GLU A 378 7.76 5.44 -13.10
N PRO A 379 7.73 6.28 -14.15
CA PRO A 379 6.93 6.02 -15.34
C PRO A 379 7.51 4.90 -16.20
N GLN A 380 8.80 4.57 -16.05
CA GLN A 380 9.44 3.47 -16.76
C GLN A 380 9.29 2.14 -16.00
N GLY A 381 9.46 1.04 -16.73
CA GLY A 381 9.32 -0.32 -16.18
C GLY A 381 7.93 -0.93 -16.36
N PRO A 382 7.72 -2.12 -15.76
CA PRO A 382 6.44 -2.80 -15.88
C PRO A 382 5.32 -2.00 -15.23
N ASP A 383 4.13 -2.06 -15.81
CA ASP A 383 2.90 -1.50 -15.23
C ASP A 383 2.49 -2.33 -14.01
N ALA A 384 2.93 -1.91 -12.82
CA ALA A 384 2.64 -2.59 -11.56
C ALA A 384 1.14 -2.66 -11.29
N THR A 385 0.40 -1.63 -11.67
CA THR A 385 -1.06 -1.51 -11.51
C THR A 385 -1.77 -2.59 -12.32
N LEU A 386 -1.40 -2.76 -13.59
CA LEU A 386 -1.94 -3.82 -14.45
C LEU A 386 -1.50 -5.21 -14.00
N MET A 387 -0.25 -5.39 -13.59
CA MET A 387 0.24 -6.67 -13.06
C MET A 387 -0.56 -7.12 -11.84
N MET A 388 -0.75 -6.22 -10.87
CA MET A 388 -1.53 -6.51 -9.68
C MET A 388 -2.98 -6.86 -10.02
N TRP A 389 -3.65 -6.05 -10.85
CA TRP A 389 -5.02 -6.36 -11.29
C TRP A 389 -5.11 -7.71 -12.01
N THR A 390 -4.17 -8.00 -12.89
CA THR A 390 -4.12 -9.27 -13.63
C THR A 390 -4.00 -10.45 -12.67
N PHE A 391 -3.10 -10.36 -11.69
CA PHE A 391 -2.98 -11.34 -10.62
C PHE A 391 -4.28 -11.48 -9.83
N PHE A 392 -4.82 -10.37 -9.31
CA PHE A 392 -6.06 -10.33 -8.52
C PHE A 392 -7.24 -10.99 -9.23
N SER A 393 -7.36 -10.83 -10.55
CA SER A 393 -8.47 -11.40 -11.34
C SER A 393 -8.58 -12.92 -11.28
N TYR A 394 -7.51 -13.64 -10.93
CA TYR A 394 -7.52 -15.09 -10.70
C TYR A 394 -8.13 -15.50 -9.35
N HIS A 395 -8.34 -14.55 -8.44
CA HIS A 395 -8.69 -14.82 -7.05
C HIS A 395 -10.08 -14.33 -6.68
N ARG A 396 -10.79 -15.17 -5.94
CA ARG A 396 -12.05 -14.88 -5.26
C ARG A 396 -12.01 -15.56 -3.90
N ARG A 397 -12.59 -14.92 -2.88
CA ARG A 397 -12.93 -15.61 -1.62
C ARG A 397 -14.26 -16.33 -1.78
N ILE A 398 -14.34 -17.53 -1.24
CA ILE A 398 -15.63 -18.21 -1.08
C ILE A 398 -16.29 -17.54 0.12
N PRO A 399 -17.53 -17.01 -0.01
CA PRO A 399 -18.26 -16.50 1.15
C PRO A 399 -18.27 -17.57 2.23
N ALA A 400 -18.01 -17.21 3.49
CA ALA A 400 -18.38 -18.09 4.58
C ALA A 400 -19.88 -18.37 4.42
N LEU A 401 -20.28 -19.65 4.42
CA LEU A 401 -21.69 -19.99 4.51
C LEU A 401 -22.25 -19.25 5.74
N PRO A 402 -23.47 -18.65 5.65
CA PRO A 402 -24.12 -18.13 6.83
C PRO A 402 -24.10 -19.22 7.89
N GLN A 403 -23.57 -18.93 9.08
CA GLN A 403 -23.77 -19.83 10.21
C GLN A 403 -25.28 -19.85 10.45
N ALA A 404 -25.87 -21.03 10.30
CA ALA A 404 -27.31 -21.26 10.45
C ALA A 404 -27.78 -21.02 11.89
#